data_AF-A0A7C5DP01-F1
#
_entry.id   AF-A0A7C5DP01-F1
#
_cell.length_a   1.000
_cell.length_b   1.000
_cell.length_c   1.000
_cell.angle_alpha   90.00
_cell.angle_beta   90.00
_cell.angle_gamma   90.00
#
_symmetry.space_group_name_H-M   'P 1'
#
loop_
_entity.id
_entity.type
_entity.pdbx_description
1 polymer ?
#
loop_
_entity_poly.entity_id
_entity_poly.type
_entity_poly.pdbx_seq_one_letter_code
_entity_poly.pdbx_strand_id
1 'polypeptide(L)' 'MIYGENLRLRAIEREDIPTFLRWFNDPEVRRHLLMHEPMSYAKEERWFEEHLSQRNEFMFAIEVKEGEAWVHIGNLGLHR' A
#
# COMPACT_ATOMS: atom_id res chain seq x y z
N MET A 1 3.49 -12.62 -7.07
CA MET A 1 2.10 -12.16 -7.29
C MET A 1 1.16 -13.32 -6.95
N ILE A 2 0.00 -13.02 -6.36
CA ILE A 2 -1.07 -13.97 -6.05
C ILE A 2 -2.32 -13.52 -6.82
N TYR A 3 -2.98 -14.41 -7.53
CA TYR A 3 -4.11 -14.08 -8.41
C TYR A 3 -5.44 -14.60 -7.86
N GLY A 4 -6.48 -13.78 -8.00
CA GLY A 4 -7.90 -14.14 -7.91
C GLY A 4 -8.61 -13.89 -9.24
N GLU A 5 -9.94 -13.87 -9.25
CA GLU A 5 -10.74 -13.76 -10.48
C GLU A 5 -10.54 -12.43 -11.22
N ASN A 6 -10.70 -11.29 -10.53
CA ASN A 6 -10.51 -9.94 -11.08
C ASN A 6 -9.56 -9.10 -10.21
N LEU A 7 -8.73 -9.76 -9.43
CA LEU A 7 -7.87 -9.16 -8.42
C LEU A 7 -6.51 -9.84 -8.40
N ARG A 8 -5.45 -9.09 -8.13
CA ARG A 8 -4.13 -9.64 -7.82
C ARG A 8 -3.52 -8.92 -6.63
N LEU A 9 -2.77 -9.68 -5.84
CA LEU A 9 -1.90 -9.17 -4.80
C LEU A 9 -0.46 -9.23 -5.31
N ARG A 10 0.24 -8.11 -5.24
CA ARG A 10 1.68 -8.06 -5.53
C ARG A 10 2.42 -7.43 -4.36
N ALA A 11 3.72 -7.66 -4.27
CA ALA A 11 4.56 -6.91 -3.36
C ALA A 11 4.43 -5.41 -3.67
N ILE A 12 4.50 -4.60 -2.63
CA ILE A 12 4.59 -3.15 -2.77
C ILE A 12 5.96 -2.78 -3.35
N GLU A 13 6.00 -1.77 -4.20
CA GLU A 13 7.23 -1.23 -4.78
C GLU A 13 7.43 0.22 -4.34
N ARG A 14 8.63 0.76 -4.48
CA ARG A 14 8.91 2.15 -4.09
C ARG A 14 8.02 3.14 -4.85
N GLU A 15 7.68 2.82 -6.10
CA GLU A 15 6.81 3.62 -6.96
C GLU A 15 5.36 3.70 -6.46
N ASP A 16 4.97 2.87 -5.49
CA ASP A 16 3.64 2.96 -4.85
C ASP A 16 3.58 4.03 -3.75
N ILE A 17 4.72 4.51 -3.25
CA ILE A 17 4.77 5.52 -2.16
C ILE A 17 3.90 6.74 -2.49
N PRO A 18 3.95 7.36 -3.69
CA PRO A 18 3.07 8.49 -4.01
C PRO A 18 1.58 8.15 -3.91
N THR A 19 1.19 6.91 -4.22
CA THR A 19 -0.19 6.44 -4.11
C THR A 19 -0.60 6.28 -2.66
N PHE A 20 0.26 5.71 -1.80
CA PHE A 20 0.01 5.61 -0.36
C PHE A 20 -0.11 6.99 0.29
N LEU A 21 0.79 7.91 -0.03
CA LEU A 21 0.72 9.28 0.47
C LEU A 21 -0.56 10.00 0.08
N ARG A 22 -1.07 9.77 -1.13
CA ARG A 22 -2.36 10.32 -1.56
C ARG A 22 -3.49 9.82 -0.67
N TRP A 23 -3.52 8.54 -0.33
CA TRP A 23 -4.54 7.97 0.55
C TRP A 23 -4.38 8.38 2.01
N PHE A 24 -3.16 8.30 2.55
CA PHE A 24 -2.89 8.68 3.94
C PHE A 24 -3.17 10.16 4.23
N ASN A 25 -3.05 11.03 3.22
CA ASN A 25 -3.32 12.46 3.39
C ASN A 25 -4.71 12.90 2.92
N ASP A 26 -5.51 12.00 2.35
CA ASP A 26 -6.92 12.27 2.07
C ASP A 26 -7.73 12.23 3.38
N PRO A 27 -8.37 13.33 3.81
CA PRO A 27 -9.15 13.36 5.05
C PRO A 27 -10.29 12.33 5.10
N GLU A 28 -10.90 12.01 3.96
CA GLU A 28 -12.01 11.05 3.88
C GLU A 28 -11.53 9.62 4.11
N VAL A 29 -10.28 9.31 3.75
CA VAL A 29 -9.64 8.02 4.04
C VAL A 29 -9.06 8.03 5.45
N ARG A 30 -8.26 9.04 5.78
CA ARG A 30 -7.49 9.11 7.04
C ARG A 30 -8.37 9.05 8.28
N ARG A 31 -9.60 9.58 8.25
CA ARG A 31 -10.54 9.52 9.39
C ARG A 31 -10.88 8.09 9.85
N HIS A 32 -10.64 7.10 9.01
CA HIS A 32 -10.86 5.68 9.30
C HIS A 32 -9.57 4.93 9.68
N LEU A 33 -8.42 5.60 9.72
CA LEU A 33 -7.14 5.01 10.05
C LEU A 33 -6.76 5.27 11.51
N LEU A 34 -5.84 4.45 12.04
CA LEU A 34 -5.28 4.64 13.38
C LEU A 34 -4.31 5.84 13.47
N MET A 35 -3.83 6.31 12.33
CA MET A 35 -2.92 7.46 12.20
C MET A 35 -3.69 8.77 12.08
N HIS A 36 -3.27 9.79 12.82
CA HIS A 36 -3.91 11.11 12.82
C HIS A 36 -3.02 12.21 12.20
N GLU A 37 -1.70 12.00 12.13
CA GLU A 37 -0.78 12.94 11.52
C GLU A 37 -0.76 12.82 9.99
N PRO A 38 -0.53 13.93 9.24
CA PRO A 38 -0.18 13.86 7.83
C PRO A 38 1.08 13.02 7.60
N MET A 39 1.08 12.22 6.54
CA MET A 39 2.24 11.42 6.15
C MET A 39 3.12 12.19 5.17
N SER A 40 4.41 12.29 5.45
CA SER A 40 5.39 12.89 4.54
C SER A 40 6.05 11.82 3.70
N TYR A 41 6.52 12.19 2.50
CA TYR A 41 7.23 11.27 1.63
C TYR A 41 8.45 10.64 2.31
N ALA A 42 9.25 11.44 3.03
CA ALA A 42 10.44 10.94 3.72
C ALA A 42 10.11 9.95 4.85
N LYS A 43 8.97 10.12 5.55
CA LYS A 43 8.52 9.16 6.57
C LYS A 43 8.14 7.83 5.91
N GLU A 44 7.36 7.88 4.83
CA GLU A 44 6.91 6.69 4.11
C GLU A 44 8.06 5.95 3.43
N GLU A 45 8.99 6.67 2.81
CA GLU A 45 10.19 6.07 2.20
C GLU A 45 11.06 5.37 3.24
N ARG A 46 11.29 5.99 4.41
CA ARG A 46 12.00 5.33 5.50
C ARG A 46 11.27 4.06 5.97
N TRP A 47 9.96 4.12 6.15
CA TRP A 47 9.16 2.96 6.53
C TRP A 47 9.28 1.83 5.51
N PHE A 48 9.25 2.14 4.21
CA PHE A 48 9.44 1.16 3.14
C PHE A 48 10.80 0.45 3.25
N GLU A 49 11.89 1.20 3.44
CA GLU A 49 13.23 0.61 3.62
C GLU A 49 13.32 -0.30 4.86
N GLU A 50 12.75 0.16 5.98
CA GLU A 50 12.72 -0.62 7.22
C GLU A 50 11.92 -1.92 7.02
N HIS A 51 10.80 -1.85 6.29
CA HIS A 51 9.94 -3.00 5.99
C HIS A 51 10.67 -4.09 5.18
N LEU A 52 11.54 -3.73 4.24
CA LEU A 52 12.30 -4.70 3.43
C LEU A 52 13.15 -5.68 4.28
N SER A 53 13.54 -5.26 5.48
CA SER A 53 14.33 -6.08 6.41
C SER A 53 13.49 -7.01 7.29
N GLN A 54 12.17 -6.84 7.33
CA GLN A 54 11.27 -7.55 8.23
C GLN A 54 10.81 -8.86 7.61
N ARG A 55 11.09 -9.99 8.27
CA ARG A 55 10.82 -11.33 7.71
C ARG A 55 9.40 -11.85 7.89
N ASN A 56 8.63 -11.24 8.81
CA ASN A 56 7.30 -11.72 9.22
C ASN A 56 6.21 -10.67 8.94
N GLU A 57 6.53 -9.69 8.12
CA GLU A 57 5.73 -8.52 7.84
C GLU A 57 5.58 -8.49 6.32
N PHE A 58 4.36 -8.75 5.83
CA PHE A 58 4.11 -8.80 4.40
C PHE A 58 3.16 -7.68 4.01
N MET A 59 3.62 -6.76 3.18
CA MET A 59 2.79 -5.74 2.58
C MET A 59 2.49 -6.07 1.12
N PHE A 60 1.20 -6.03 0.78
CA PHE A 60 0.71 -6.26 -0.57
C PHE A 60 0.00 -5.03 -1.11
N ALA A 61 0.25 -4.69 -2.37
CA ALA A 61 -0.63 -3.85 -3.17
C ALA A 61 -1.78 -4.71 -3.69
N ILE A 62 -3.00 -4.20 -3.55
CA ILE A 62 -4.24 -4.78 -4.07
C ILE A 62 -4.53 -4.11 -5.40
N GLU A 63 -4.55 -4.91 -6.46
CA GLU A 63 -4.86 -4.42 -7.80
C GLU A 63 -6.08 -5.15 -8.36
N VAL A 64 -6.97 -4.40 -8.99
CA VAL A 64 -8.13 -4.95 -9.71
C VAL A 64 -7.94 -4.81 -11.21
N LYS A 65 -8.51 -5.75 -11.96
CA LYS A 65 -8.45 -5.72 -13.42
C LYS A 65 -9.54 -4.78 -13.96
N GLU A 66 -9.13 -3.73 -14.67
CA GLU A 66 -10.03 -2.83 -15.40
C GLU A 66 -9.65 -2.86 -16.90
N GLY A 67 -10.45 -3.58 -17.69
CA GLY A 67 -10.12 -3.86 -19.10
C GLY A 67 -8.80 -4.63 -19.22
N GLU A 68 -7.81 -4.04 -19.90
CA GLU A 68 -6.47 -4.61 -20.06
C GLU A 68 -5.47 -4.11 -19.00
N ALA A 69 -5.89 -3.21 -18.11
CA ALA A 69 -5.03 -2.60 -17.09
C ALA A 69 -5.28 -3.19 -15.69
N TRP A 70 -4.25 -3.10 -14.85
CA TRP A 70 -4.36 -3.37 -13.42
C TRP A 70 -4.31 -2.04 -12.67
N VAL A 71 -5.32 -1.79 -11.83
CA VAL A 71 -5.47 -0.54 -11.09
C VAL A 71 -5.22 -0.81 -9.61
N HIS A 72 -4.27 -0.07 -9.03
CA HIS A 72 -3.95 -0.13 -7.60
C HIS A 72 -5.03 0.58 -6.79
N ILE A 73 -5.76 -0.18 -5.97
CA ILE A 73 -6.94 0.30 -5.23
C ILE A 73 -6.77 0.32 -3.71
N GLY A 74 -5.71 -0.30 -3.19
CA GLY A 74 -5.43 -0.32 -1.76
C GLY A 74 -4.26 -1.24 -1.44
N ASN A 75 -4.00 -1.41 -0.15
CA ASN A 75 -2.94 -2.29 0.34
C ASN A 75 -3.43 -3.14 1.50
N LEU A 76 -2.73 -4.25 1.75
CA LEU A 76 -2.99 -5.17 2.86
C LEU A 76 -1.67 -5.53 3.54
N GLY A 77 -1.64 -5.40 4.86
CA GLY A 77 -0.58 -5.94 5.71
C GLY A 77 -0.97 -7.29 6.30
N LEU A 78 -0.06 -8.26 6.26
CA LEU A 78 -0.15 -9.49 7.02
C LEU A 78 1.01 -9.51 8.02
N HIS A 79 0.66 -9.33 9.29
CA HIS A 79 1.57 -9.28 10.43
C HIS A 79 1.49 -10.60 11.19
N ARG A 80 2.62 -11.18 11.58
CA ARG A 80 2.67 -12.48 12.28
C ARG A 80 3.52 -12.46 13.54
#